data_AF-A0AA90NMR0-F1
#
_entry.id   AF-A0AA90NMR0-F1
#
_cell.length_a   1.000
_cell.length_b   1.000
_cell.length_c   1.000
_cell.angle_alpha   90.00
_cell.angle_beta   90.00
_cell.angle_gamma   90.00
#
_symmetry.space_group_name_H-M   'P 1'
#
loop_
_entity.id
_entity.type
_entity.pdbx_description
1 polymer ?
#
loop_
_entity_poly.entity_id
_entity_poly.type
_entity_poly.pdbx_seq_one_letter_code
_entity_poly.pdbx_strand_id
1 'polypeptide(L)'
;MVITMPNFSIHTVVIDNTYKNGASKISSGFLTDVDSSSIVITAGKDSVYAIITTPDGSYSFQTFAGKGFLYKVPTRSSLETSETDALIPNTL
;
A
#
# COMPACT_ATOMS: atom_id res chain seq x y z
N MET A 1 -0.13 8.39 11.59
CA MET A 1 -0.85 7.09 11.59
C MET A 1 0.17 5.99 11.83
N VAL A 2 -0.20 4.85 12.40
CA VAL A 2 0.72 3.72 12.66
C VAL A 2 0.24 2.48 11.91
N ILE A 3 1.14 1.77 11.24
CA ILE A 3 0.85 0.50 10.54
C ILE A 3 1.77 -0.59 11.07
N THR A 4 1.20 -1.76 11.36
CA THR A 4 1.95 -2.98 11.67
C THR A 4 2.03 -3.86 10.43
N MET A 5 3.24 -4.07 9.91
CA MET A 5 3.51 -4.95 8.77
C MET A 5 3.44 -6.43 9.14
N PRO A 6 3.33 -7.38 8.17
CA PRO A 6 3.22 -8.81 8.46
C PRO A 6 4.43 -9.40 9.24
N ASN A 7 5.58 -8.74 9.22
CA ASN A 7 6.75 -9.07 10.03
C ASN A 7 6.71 -8.45 11.45
N PHE A 8 5.56 -7.94 11.87
CA PHE A 8 5.33 -7.21 13.12
C PHE A 8 6.11 -5.90 13.28
N SER A 9 6.71 -5.39 12.20
CA SER A 9 7.34 -4.06 12.22
C SER A 9 6.28 -2.97 12.27
N ILE A 10 6.48 -1.99 13.14
CA ILE A 10 5.56 -0.86 13.35
C ILE A 10 6.19 0.37 12.70
N HIS A 11 5.50 0.95 11.71
CA HIS A 11 5.99 2.12 11.00
C HIS A 11 5.11 3.34 11.25
N THR A 12 5.75 4.51 11.30
CA THR A 12 5.06 5.80 11.39
C THR A 12 4.83 6.35 9.99
N VAL A 13 3.57 6.65 9.69
CA VAL A 13 3.16 7.23 8.42
C VAL A 13 2.89 8.73 8.59
N VAL A 14 3.56 9.52 7.74
CA VAL A 14 3.26 10.93 7.49
C VAL A 14 2.38 11.02 6.25
N ILE A 15 1.23 11.68 6.38
CA ILE A 15 0.33 11.95 5.25
C ILE A 15 0.70 13.32 4.68
N ASP A 16 1.03 13.34 3.40
CA ASP A 16 1.46 14.55 2.69
C ASP A 16 0.28 15.21 1.97
N ASN A 17 -0.54 14.40 1.27
CA ASN A 17 -1.68 14.92 0.53
C ASN A 17 -2.96 14.13 0.82
N THR A 18 -4.10 14.80 0.69
CA THR A 18 -5.42 14.19 0.86
C THR A 18 -6.41 14.78 -0.13
N TYR A 19 -6.93 13.93 -1.01
CA TYR A 19 -8.02 14.25 -1.93
C TYR A 19 -9.35 13.69 -1.40
N LYS A 20 -10.43 14.46 -1.53
CA LYS A 20 -11.78 14.04 -1.14
C LYS A 20 -12.64 13.88 -2.39
N ASN A 21 -13.33 12.75 -2.50
CA ASN A 21 -14.31 12.47 -3.55
C ASN A 21 -15.62 12.01 -2.90
N GLY A 22 -16.53 12.96 -2.67
CA GLY A 22 -17.78 12.70 -1.94
C GLY A 22 -17.52 12.13 -0.54
N ALA A 23 -18.03 10.92 -0.29
CA ALA A 23 -17.83 10.22 0.98
C ALA A 23 -16.45 9.53 1.10
N SER A 24 -15.71 9.43 0.00
CA SER A 24 -14.40 8.77 -0.05
C SER A 24 -13.25 9.76 0.13
N LYS A 25 -12.15 9.29 0.71
CA LYS A 25 -10.90 10.03 0.89
C LYS A 25 -9.74 9.21 0.34
N ILE A 26 -8.87 9.85 -0.42
CA ILE A 26 -7.62 9.27 -0.90
C ILE A 26 -6.50 10.06 -0.25
N SER A 27 -5.62 9.40 0.49
CA SER A 27 -4.47 10.01 1.15
C SER A 27 -3.19 9.39 0.61
N SER A 28 -2.17 10.21 0.36
CA SER A 28 -0.83 9.75 0.00
C SER A 28 0.18 10.25 1.02
N GLY A 29 1.21 9.46 1.25
CA GLY A 29 2.21 9.77 2.25
C GLY A 29 3.42 8.86 2.14
N PHE A 30 4.22 8.86 3.21
CA PHE A 30 5.43 8.06 3.29
C PHE A 30 5.67 7.54 4.72
N LEU A 31 6.43 6.44 4.79
CA LEU A 31 6.93 5.87 6.04
C LEU A 31 8.24 6.59 6.41
N THR A 32 8.32 7.12 7.63
CA THR A 32 9.47 7.94 8.06
C THR A 32 10.75 7.15 8.31
N ASP A 33 10.62 5.85 8.50
CA ASP A 33 11.66 4.94 8.99
C ASP A 33 12.09 3.88 7.96
N VAL A 34 11.52 3.91 6.76
CA VAL A 34 11.82 2.96 5.68
C VAL A 34 12.06 3.71 4.38
N ASP A 35 13.18 4.43 4.25
CA ASP A 35 13.59 5.10 3.00
C ASP A 35 12.48 5.94 2.32
N SER A 36 11.65 6.62 3.12
CA SER A 36 10.48 7.36 2.63
C SER A 36 9.53 6.54 1.73
N SER A 37 9.42 5.23 2.01
CA SER A 37 8.55 4.28 1.34
C SER A 37 7.15 4.83 1.19
N SER A 38 6.58 4.74 0.00
CA SER A 38 5.31 5.39 -0.30
C SER A 38 4.12 4.59 0.21
N ILE A 39 3.06 5.31 0.56
CA ILE A 39 1.78 4.73 0.90
C ILE A 39 0.65 5.53 0.25
N VAL A 40 -0.34 4.82 -0.29
CA VAL A 40 -1.59 5.38 -0.78
C VAL A 40 -2.74 4.68 -0.07
N ILE A 41 -3.67 5.45 0.51
CA ILE A 41 -4.80 4.97 1.29
C ILE A 41 -6.09 5.49 0.65
N THR A 42 -7.02 4.60 0.34
CA THR A 42 -8.37 4.94 -0.10
C THR A 42 -9.37 4.50 0.98
N ALA A 43 -9.98 5.47 1.66
CA ALA A 43 -10.98 5.25 2.70
C ALA A 43 -12.37 5.62 2.18
N GLY A 44 -13.29 4.65 2.16
CA GLY A 44 -14.72 4.86 1.98
C GLY A 44 -15.46 4.91 3.32
N LYS A 45 -16.78 4.72 3.28
CA LYS A 45 -17.63 4.73 4.48
C LYS A 45 -17.33 3.57 5.43
N ASP A 46 -17.29 2.35 4.89
CA ASP A 46 -17.17 1.12 5.67
C ASP A 46 -15.93 0.30 5.28
N SER A 47 -15.11 0.80 4.36
CA SER A 47 -13.92 0.12 3.87
C SER A 47 -12.72 1.04 3.75
N VAL A 48 -11.53 0.50 3.99
CA VAL A 48 -10.26 1.18 3.77
C VAL A 48 -9.33 0.23 3.04
N TYR A 49 -8.72 0.72 1.96
CA TYR A 49 -7.70 0.03 1.19
C TYR A 49 -6.40 0.82 1.25
N ALA A 50 -5.26 0.15 1.28
CA ALA A 50 -3.99 0.83 1.11
C ALA A 50 -2.98 -0.04 0.36
N ILE A 51 -2.10 0.62 -0.40
CA ILE A 51 -0.89 0.01 -0.96
C ILE A 51 0.31 0.70 -0.32
N ILE A 52 1.27 -0.09 0.11
CA ILE A 52 2.52 0.37 0.72
C ILE A 52 3.66 -0.22 -0.11
N THR A 53 4.57 0.62 -0.57
CA THR A 53 5.70 0.20 -1.42
C THR A 53 6.99 0.48 -0.69
N THR A 54 7.70 -0.60 -0.35
CA THR A 54 8.98 -0.56 0.37
C THR A 54 10.09 -1.24 -0.44
N PRO A 55 11.38 -1.02 -0.10
CA PRO A 55 12.49 -1.77 -0.69
C PRO A 55 12.34 -3.30 -0.54
N ASP A 56 11.72 -3.76 0.53
CA ASP A 56 11.49 -5.19 0.79
C ASP A 56 10.31 -5.76 -0.01
N GLY A 57 9.56 -4.91 -0.70
CA GLY A 57 8.41 -5.26 -1.53
C GLY A 57 7.18 -4.42 -1.24
N SER A 58 6.10 -4.72 -1.97
CA SER A 58 4.82 -4.05 -1.81
C SER A 58 3.87 -4.83 -0.92
N TYR A 59 3.04 -4.13 -0.18
CA TYR A 59 2.04 -4.68 0.72
C TYR A 59 0.67 -4.10 0.37
N SER A 60 -0.36 -4.94 0.46
CA SER A 60 -1.74 -4.58 0.24
C SER A 60 -2.54 -4.75 1.52
N PHE A 61 -3.28 -3.71 1.88
CA PHE A 61 -4.15 -3.64 3.04
C PHE A 61 -5.59 -3.48 2.58
N GLN A 62 -6.48 -4.23 3.20
CA GLN A 62 -7.92 -4.07 2.99
C GLN A 62 -8.68 -4.31 4.29
N THR A 63 -9.62 -3.42 4.59
CA THR A 63 -10.58 -3.57 5.68
C THR A 63 -12.00 -3.32 5.22
N PHE A 64 -12.92 -4.05 5.83
CA PHE A 64 -14.36 -3.91 5.69
C PHE A 64 -14.97 -4.03 7.09
N ALA A 65 -15.77 -3.03 7.49
CA ALA A 65 -16.40 -2.97 8.81
C ALA A 65 -15.40 -3.19 9.98
N GLY A 66 -14.19 -2.62 9.85
CA GLY A 66 -13.13 -2.71 10.87
C GLY A 66 -12.37 -4.04 10.94
N LYS A 67 -12.69 -5.02 10.08
CA LYS A 67 -11.95 -6.29 9.96
C LYS A 67 -11.22 -6.33 8.63
N GLY A 68 -10.02 -6.89 8.61
CA GLY A 68 -9.22 -6.86 7.39
C GLY A 68 -7.95 -7.68 7.45
N PHE A 69 -7.20 -7.58 6.37
CA PHE A 69 -5.94 -8.28 6.16
C PHE A 69 -4.91 -7.32 5.59
N LEU A 70 -3.67 -7.51 5.99
CA LEU A 70 -2.49 -6.94 5.37
C LEU A 70 -1.64 -8.11 4.88
N TYR A 71 -1.26 -8.11 3.62
CA TYR A 71 -0.43 -9.15 3.04
C TYR A 71 0.63 -8.56 2.12
N LYS A 72 1.74 -9.29 2.00
CA LYS A 72 2.79 -8.96 1.03
C LYS A 72 2.30 -9.34 -0.36
N VAL A 73 2.39 -8.41 -1.30
CA VAL A 73 2.07 -8.69 -2.71
C VAL A 73 3.15 -9.65 -3.23
N PRO A 74 2.76 -10.80 -3.79
CA PRO A 74 3.70 -11.78 -4.31
C PRO A 74 4.59 -11.18 -5.40
N THR A 75 5.87 -11.56 -5.43
CA THR A 75 6.78 -11.16 -6.51
C THR A 75 6.33 -11.78 -7.82
N ARG A 76 6.62 -11.14 -8.95
CA ARG A 76 6.30 -11.70 -10.29
C ARG A 76 6.80 -13.13 -10.45
N SER A 77 8.03 -13.41 -10.02
CA SER A 77 8.63 -14.75 -10.06
C SER A 77 7.84 -15.83 -9.29
N SER A 78 7.01 -15.42 -8.33
CA SER A 78 6.13 -16.32 -7.58
C SER A 78 4.74 -16.49 -8.21
N LEU A 79 4.43 -15.72 -9.25
CA LEU A 79 3.16 -15.68 -9.96
C LEU A 79 3.24 -16.23 -11.38
N GLU A 80 4.37 -16.85 -11.78
CA GLU A 80 4.62 -17.28 -13.16
C GLU A 80 3.55 -18.24 -13.71
N THR A 81 2.53 -17.65 -14.33
CA THR A 81 1.71 -18.21 -15.40
C THR A 81 1.86 -17.29 -16.59
N SER A 82 2.10 -17.85 -17.77
CA SER A 82 2.48 -17.18 -19.01
C SER A 82 1.79 -15.82 -19.27
N GLU A 83 2.60 -14.78 -19.10
CA GLU A 83 2.53 -13.34 -19.36
C GLU A 83 1.30 -12.69 -20.05
N THR A 84 0.66 -11.77 -19.31
CA THR A 84 -0.18 -10.66 -19.84
C THR A 84 0.28 -9.27 -19.38
N ASP A 85 1.46 -9.16 -18.73
CA ASP A 85 1.89 -7.93 -18.07
C ASP A 85 2.65 -6.98 -19.01
N ALA A 86 2.51 -5.68 -18.79
CA ALA A 86 3.27 -4.66 -19.50
C ALA A 86 4.71 -4.56 -18.96
N LEU A 87 5.70 -4.71 -19.85
CA LEU A 87 7.10 -4.42 -19.52
C LEU A 87 7.32 -2.91 -19.41
N ILE A 88 7.91 -2.45 -18.30
CA ILE A 88 8.33 -1.05 -18.16
C ILE A 88 9.78 -0.93 -18.67
N PRO A 89 10.06 -0.10 -19.70
CA PRO A 89 11.41 0.10 -20.21
C PRO A 89 12.34 0.67 -19.14
N ASN A 90 13.56 0.14 -19.07
CA ASN A 90 14.56 0.53 -18.07
C ASN A 90 15.31 1.83 -18.46
N THR A 91 14.59 2.86 -18.88
CA THR A 91 15.16 4.18 -19.18
C THR A 91 14.73 5.18 -18.11
N LEU A 92 15.57 5.31 -17.07
CA LEU A 92 15.59 6.47 -16.18
C LEU A 92 16.53 7.53 -16.76
#